data_AF-A0A2S8EZW4-F1
#
_entry.id   AF-A0A2S8EZW4-F1
#
_cell.length_a   1.000
_cell.length_b   1.000
_cell.length_c   1.000
_cell.angle_alpha   90.00
_cell.angle_beta   90.00
_cell.angle_gamma   90.00
#
_symmetry.space_group_name_H-M   'P 1'
#
loop_
_entity.id
_entity.type
_entity.pdbx_description
1 polymer ?
#
loop_
_entity_poly.entity_id
_entity_poly.type
_entity_poly.pdbx_seq_one_letter_code
_entity_poly.pdbx_strand_id
1 'polypeptide(L)'
;MYQSKLNRKRRGFSLLELLAVVVILGIIAAIVVPRVSTSSALAKQRVNEHNIATLNAAVERYFVNEGSWPSALTDLGTDYLPDGVPAVPTDSSLSYTIDGTTHRVSAM
;
A
#
# COMPACT_ATOMS: atom_id res chain seq x y z
N MET A 1 -61.91 -18.59 -40.70
CA MET A 1 -60.94 -17.63 -40.09
C MET A 1 -59.76 -18.42 -39.53
N TYR A 2 -58.71 -18.64 -40.31
CA TYR A 2 -57.57 -19.48 -39.91
C TYR A 2 -56.54 -18.60 -39.19
N GLN A 3 -56.42 -18.70 -37.86
CA GLN A 3 -55.38 -18.00 -37.12
C GLN A 3 -54.06 -18.78 -37.22
N SER A 4 -53.11 -18.24 -37.97
CA SER A 4 -51.73 -18.72 -37.99
C SER A 4 -51.03 -18.34 -36.69
N LYS A 5 -50.82 -19.33 -35.79
CA LYS A 5 -49.99 -19.15 -34.60
C LYS A 5 -48.53 -18.97 -35.01
N LEU A 6 -47.99 -17.76 -34.85
CA LEU A 6 -46.57 -17.47 -34.99
C LEU A 6 -45.79 -18.19 -33.89
N ASN A 7 -45.09 -19.25 -34.27
CA ASN A 7 -44.28 -20.06 -33.37
C ASN A 7 -43.02 -19.26 -32.98
N ARG A 8 -43.03 -18.61 -31.81
CA ARG A 8 -41.84 -17.95 -31.24
C ARG A 8 -40.80 -19.04 -30.92
N LYS A 9 -39.81 -19.21 -31.79
CA LYS A 9 -38.64 -20.06 -31.52
C LYS A 9 -37.96 -19.56 -30.26
N ARG A 10 -38.14 -20.28 -29.15
CA ARG A 10 -37.34 -20.07 -27.93
C ARG A 10 -35.91 -20.52 -28.25
N ARG A 11 -35.00 -19.56 -28.41
CA ARG A 11 -33.56 -19.83 -28.49
C ARG A 11 -33.10 -20.16 -27.07
N GLY A 12 -32.78 -21.43 -26.83
CA GLY A 12 -32.12 -21.86 -25.59
C GLY A 12 -30.63 -21.53 -25.64
N PHE A 13 -30.04 -21.39 -24.46
CA PHE A 13 -28.60 -21.22 -24.26
C PHE A 13 -27.83 -22.40 -24.87
N SER A 14 -26.77 -22.13 -25.63
CA SER A 14 -25.85 -23.16 -26.09
C SER A 14 -24.86 -23.51 -24.98
N LEU A 15 -24.54 -24.80 -24.81
CA LEU A 15 -23.45 -25.24 -23.93
C LEU A 15 -22.11 -24.58 -24.33
N LEU A 16 -21.92 -24.34 -25.63
CA LEU A 16 -20.73 -23.68 -26.15
C LEU A 16 -20.66 -22.20 -25.74
N GLU A 17 -21.79 -21.52 -25.61
CA GLU A 17 -21.84 -20.13 -25.13
C GLU A 17 -21.41 -20.04 -23.66
N LEU A 18 -21.92 -20.93 -22.81
CA LEU A 18 -21.52 -20.98 -21.41
C LEU A 18 -20.04 -21.37 -21.25
N LEU A 19 -19.56 -22.31 -22.06
CA LEU A 19 -18.17 -22.76 -22.05
C LEU A 19 -17.19 -21.63 -22.41
N ALA A 20 -17.50 -20.86 -23.47
CA ALA A 20 -16.67 -19.71 -23.84
C ALA A 20 -16.61 -18.65 -22.74
N VAL A 21 -17.72 -18.40 -22.03
CA VAL A 21 -17.78 -17.43 -20.92
C VAL A 21 -16.89 -17.84 -19.76
N VAL A 22 -17.00 -19.09 -19.28
CA VAL A 22 -16.18 -19.54 -18.13
C VAL A 22 -14.69 -19.62 -18.47
N VAL A 23 -14.34 -19.91 -19.73
CA VAL A 23 -12.95 -19.86 -20.21
C VAL A 23 -12.41 -18.43 -20.15
N ILE A 24 -13.14 -17.44 -20.67
CA ILE A 24 -12.72 -16.03 -20.62
C ILE A 24 -12.61 -15.55 -19.17
N LEU A 25 -13.58 -15.88 -18.30
CA LEU A 25 -13.54 -15.53 -16.88
C LEU A 25 -12.34 -16.16 -16.16
N GLY A 26 -11.98 -17.41 -16.48
CA GLY A 26 -10.80 -18.07 -15.94
C GLY A 26 -9.49 -17.39 -16.32
N ILE A 27 -9.35 -16.96 -17.59
CA ILE A 27 -8.17 -16.22 -18.08
C ILE A 27 -8.03 -14.87 -17.35
N ILE A 28 -9.13 -14.12 -17.24
CA ILE A 28 -9.13 -12.81 -16.55
C ILE A 28 -8.76 -12.99 -15.07
N ALA A 29 -9.36 -13.97 -14.39
CA ALA A 29 -9.09 -14.24 -12.98
C ALA A 29 -7.61 -14.59 -12.72
N ALA A 30 -6.98 -15.39 -13.58
CA ALA A 30 -5.58 -15.77 -13.47
C ALA A 30 -4.61 -14.57 -13.57
N ILE A 31 -4.93 -13.56 -14.38
CA ILE A 31 -4.07 -12.38 -14.60
C ILE A 31 -4.24 -11.34 -13.48
N VAL A 32 -5.46 -11.18 -12.95
CA VAL A 32 -5.79 -10.11 -11.98
C VAL A 32 -5.25 -10.41 -10.58
N VAL A 33 -5.31 -11.66 -10.12
CA VAL A 33 -4.92 -12.06 -8.75
C VAL A 33 -3.46 -11.73 -8.39
N PRO A 34 -2.42 -12.01 -9.21
CA PRO A 34 -1.04 -11.75 -8.81
C PRO A 34 -0.66 -10.25 -8.79
N ARG A 35 -1.46 -9.37 -9.40
CA ARG A 35 -1.12 -7.94 -9.51
C ARG A 35 -1.39 -7.12 -8.24
N VAL A 36 -2.26 -7.62 -7.35
CA VAL A 36 -2.67 -6.88 -6.13
C VAL A 36 -1.76 -7.13 -4.92
N SER A 37 -1.03 -8.24 -4.88
CA SER A 37 -0.22 -8.61 -3.70
C SER A 37 1.18 -7.95 -3.68
N THR A 38 1.82 -7.77 -4.84
CA THR A 38 3.19 -7.22 -4.91
C THR A 38 3.23 -5.70 -4.73
N SER A 39 2.21 -4.99 -5.22
CA SER A 39 2.15 -3.52 -5.12
C SER A 39 2.09 -3.03 -3.67
N SER A 40 1.41 -3.76 -2.80
CA SER A 40 1.22 -3.37 -1.40
C SER A 40 2.50 -3.49 -0.58
N ALA A 41 3.30 -4.53 -0.78
CA ALA A 41 4.57 -4.71 -0.09
C ALA A 41 5.60 -3.65 -0.52
N LEU A 42 5.70 -3.40 -1.83
CA LEU A 42 6.59 -2.35 -2.36
C LEU A 42 6.16 -0.95 -1.91
N ALA A 43 4.86 -0.67 -1.84
CA ALA A 43 4.35 0.59 -1.32
C ALA A 43 4.77 0.79 0.16
N LYS A 44 4.62 -0.23 1.00
CA LYS A 44 5.05 -0.19 2.41
C LYS A 44 6.54 0.09 2.54
N GLN A 45 7.38 -0.58 1.75
CA GLN A 45 8.82 -0.33 1.76
C GLN A 45 9.17 1.11 1.38
N ARG A 46 8.55 1.63 0.31
CA ARG A 46 8.77 3.03 -0.13
C ARG A 46 8.33 4.04 0.93
N VAL A 47 7.20 3.79 1.59
CA VAL A 47 6.74 4.62 2.71
C VAL A 47 7.74 4.57 3.88
N ASN A 48 8.30 3.40 4.18
CA ASN A 48 9.32 3.27 5.22
C ASN A 48 10.57 4.10 4.91
N GLU A 49 11.09 3.99 3.69
CA GLU A 49 12.25 4.77 3.23
C GLU A 49 11.96 6.28 3.26
N HIS A 50 10.75 6.69 2.85
CA HIS A 50 10.31 8.08 2.91
C HIS A 50 10.23 8.59 4.35
N ASN A 51 9.63 7.82 5.27
CA ASN A 51 9.55 8.18 6.68
C ASN A 51 10.94 8.38 7.30
N ILE A 52 11.88 7.47 7.02
CA ILE A 52 13.27 7.60 7.50
C ILE A 52 13.91 8.89 6.99
N ALA A 53 13.72 9.24 5.71
CA ALA A 53 14.25 10.48 5.14
C ALA A 53 13.65 11.71 5.81
N THR A 54 12.33 11.74 6.02
CA THR A 54 11.62 12.84 6.69
C THR A 54 12.07 12.99 8.15
N LEU A 55 12.24 11.88 8.87
CA LEU A 55 12.72 11.88 10.25
C LEU A 55 14.17 12.37 10.34
N ASN A 56 15.07 11.92 9.46
CA ASN A 56 16.44 12.42 9.39
C ASN A 56 16.48 13.93 9.13
N ALA A 57 15.64 14.43 8.21
CA ALA A 57 15.55 15.87 7.94
C ALA A 57 15.01 16.67 9.14
N ALA A 58 14.11 16.08 9.94
CA ALA A 58 13.63 16.72 11.16
C ALA A 58 14.71 16.77 12.25
N VAL A 59 15.44 15.66 12.44
CA VAL A 59 16.60 15.57 13.35
C VAL A 59 17.68 16.58 12.99
N GLU A 60 17.96 16.76 11.70
CA GLU A 60 18.94 17.74 11.23
C GLU A 60 18.46 19.19 11.44
N ARG A 61 17.17 19.47 11.22
CA ARG A 61 16.59 20.78 11.57
C ARG A 61 16.66 21.08 13.08
N TYR A 62 16.43 20.07 13.91
CA TYR A 62 16.58 20.20 15.37
C TYR A 62 18.02 20.60 15.74
N PHE A 63 19.02 19.92 15.14
CA PHE A 63 20.42 20.28 15.37
C PHE A 63 20.76 21.70 14.94
N VAL A 64 20.23 22.16 13.79
CA VAL A 64 20.45 23.53 13.30
C VAL A 64 19.88 24.59 14.27
N ASN A 65 18.74 24.31 14.88
CA ASN A 65 18.04 25.28 15.73
C ASN A 65 18.51 25.22 17.20
N GLU A 66 18.64 24.02 17.77
CA GLU A 66 18.95 23.81 19.19
C GLU A 66 20.46 23.62 19.45
N GLY A 67 21.26 23.46 18.39
CA GLY A 67 22.71 23.25 18.49
C GLY A 67 23.14 21.90 19.08
N SER A 68 22.20 20.97 19.27
CA SER A 68 22.44 19.64 19.82
C SER A 68 21.57 18.60 19.13
N TRP A 69 22.00 17.34 19.11
CA TRP A 69 21.20 16.26 18.53
C TRP A 69 20.12 15.79 19.52
N PRO A 70 18.91 15.43 19.04
CA PRO A 70 17.89 14.86 19.90
C PRO A 70 18.32 13.47 20.40
N SER A 71 18.01 13.14 21.65
CA SER A 71 18.33 11.83 22.23
C SER A 71 17.31 10.75 21.84
N ALA A 72 16.07 11.17 21.59
CA ALA A 72 14.98 10.36 21.07
C ALA A 72 14.16 11.14 20.04
N LEU A 73 13.48 10.44 19.14
CA LEU A 73 12.57 11.08 18.18
C LEU A 73 11.36 11.76 18.86
N THR A 74 11.07 11.41 20.11
CA THR A 74 10.06 12.10 20.92
C THR A 74 10.48 13.51 21.32
N ASP A 75 11.78 13.79 21.37
CA ASP A 75 12.33 15.09 21.80
C ASP A 75 12.12 16.18 20.73
N LEU A 76 11.89 15.77 19.49
CA LEU A 76 11.53 16.66 18.38
C LEU A 76 10.21 17.39 18.62
N GLY A 77 9.29 16.82 19.41
CA GLY A 77 7.98 17.43 19.65
C GLY A 77 7.21 17.81 18.38
N THR A 78 6.22 18.68 18.53
CA THR A 78 5.33 19.10 17.42
C THR A 78 5.96 20.13 16.48
N ASP A 79 7.01 20.82 16.92
CA ASP A 79 7.64 21.88 16.14
C ASP A 79 8.43 21.32 14.95
N TYR A 80 8.99 20.12 15.12
CA TYR A 80 9.78 19.45 14.08
C TYR A 80 9.01 18.28 13.44
N LEU A 81 8.12 17.61 14.18
CA LEU A 81 7.20 16.57 13.73
C LEU A 81 5.74 16.91 14.12
N PRO A 82 5.00 17.67 13.30
CA PRO A 82 3.63 18.09 13.64
C PRO A 82 2.66 16.92 13.83
N ASP A 83 2.84 15.83 13.07
CA ASP A 83 2.02 14.63 13.14
C ASP A 83 2.58 13.57 14.12
N GLY A 84 3.67 13.90 14.84
CA GLY A 84 4.40 12.96 15.67
C GLY A 84 5.21 11.93 14.88
N VAL A 85 5.79 10.95 15.60
CA VAL A 85 6.60 9.89 15.00
C VAL A 85 5.69 8.90 14.27
N PRO A 86 5.85 8.69 12.95
CA PRO A 86 5.02 7.75 12.19
C PRO A 86 5.29 6.30 12.60
N ALA A 87 4.30 5.42 12.45
CA ALA A 87 4.48 3.98 12.63
C ALA A 87 5.22 3.34 11.43
N VAL A 88 5.93 2.24 11.69
CA VAL A 88 6.61 1.49 10.63
C VAL A 88 5.55 0.74 9.79
N PRO A 89 5.45 1.02 8.46
CA PRO A 89 4.38 0.46 7.62
C PRO A 89 4.56 -1.03 7.29
N THR A 90 5.79 -1.54 7.44
CA THR A 90 6.14 -2.94 7.18
C THR A 90 5.71 -3.85 8.33
N ASP A 91 5.90 -3.41 9.58
CA ASP A 91 5.60 -4.15 10.80
C ASP A 91 5.23 -3.17 11.93
N SER A 92 4.02 -3.31 12.48
CA SER A 92 3.51 -2.45 13.56
C SER A 92 4.20 -2.64 14.90
N SER A 93 5.06 -3.65 15.04
CA SER A 93 5.83 -3.93 16.25
C SER A 93 7.15 -3.16 16.30
N LEU A 94 7.60 -2.62 15.16
CA LEU A 94 8.84 -1.88 15.03
C LEU A 94 8.61 -0.39 15.26
N SER A 95 9.65 0.31 15.71
CA SER A 95 9.64 1.75 15.93
C SER A 95 10.87 2.40 15.31
N TYR A 96 10.75 3.67 14.95
CA TYR A 96 11.91 4.43 14.51
C TYR A 96 12.73 4.87 15.72
N THR A 97 14.05 4.64 15.66
CA THR A 97 15.00 5.06 16.68
C THR A 97 16.12 5.87 16.04
N ILE A 98 16.78 6.70 16.83
CA ILE A 98 17.97 7.45 16.40
C ILE A 98 19.22 6.77 16.94
N ASP A 99 20.19 6.51 16.07
CA ASP A 99 21.50 6.00 16.47
C ASP A 99 22.30 7.09 17.20
N GLY A 100 22.77 6.81 18.42
CA GLY A 100 23.50 7.77 19.25
C GLY A 100 24.91 8.13 18.75
N THR A 101 25.46 7.37 17.79
CA THR A 101 26.79 7.59 17.20
C THR A 101 26.67 8.22 15.81
N THR A 102 25.73 7.75 15.00
CA THR A 102 25.58 8.19 13.60
C THR A 102 24.54 9.29 13.44
N HIS A 103 23.67 9.50 14.44
CA HIS A 103 22.52 10.42 14.39
C HIS A 103 21.62 10.17 13.16
N ARG A 104 21.54 8.91 12.75
CA ARG A 104 20.69 8.44 11.65
C ARG A 104 19.53 7.65 12.20
N VAL A 105 18.38 7.82 11.57
CA VAL A 105 17.16 7.12 11.92
C VAL A 105 17.12 5.75 11.25
N SER A 106 16.80 4.72 12.02
CA SER A 106 16.58 3.36 11.55
C SER A 106 15.28 2.79 12.15
N ALA A 107 14.71 1.79 11.49
CA ALA A 107 13.58 1.03 12.05
C ALA A 107 14.15 -0.19 12.79
N MET A 108 13.80 -0.35 14.07
CA MET A 108 14.17 -1.48 14.93
C MET A 108 12.98 -2.02 15.71
#